data_AF-A0A3P1WPX9-F1
#
_entry.id   AF-A0A3P1WPX9-F1
#
_cell.length_a   1.000
_cell.length_b   1.000
_cell.length_c   1.000
_cell.angle_alpha   90.00
_cell.angle_beta   90.00
_cell.angle_gamma   90.00
#
_symmetry.space_group_name_H-M   'P 1'
#
loop_
_entity.id
_entity.type
_entity.pdbx_description
1 polymer ?
#
loop_
_entity_poly.entity_id
_entity_poly.type
_entity_poly.pdbx_seq_one_letter_code
_entity_poly.pdbx_strand_id
1 'polypeptide(L)'
;LRQGFHNQIIGANITNCKFSDLQGDAIEWNVAINDSDILISDHVIERINCTNGKINWGIGIGLAGSTYDNNYPEDQAVKNFVVANITGTDCRQLIHVENGKHFVIR
;
A
#
# COMPACT_ATOMS: atom_id res chain seq x y z
N LEU A 1 9.36 -1.19 0.44
CA LEU A 1 8.75 -2.36 1.09
C LEU A 1 8.84 -2.23 2.60
N ARG A 2 7.69 -2.22 3.28
CA ARG A 2 7.54 -2.36 4.74
C ARG A 2 6.76 -3.66 5.00
N GLN A 3 7.29 -4.55 5.85
CA GLN A 3 6.76 -5.91 6.05
C GLN A 3 6.61 -6.28 7.53
N GLY A 4 5.44 -6.80 7.91
CA GLY A 4 5.19 -7.50 9.16
C GLY A 4 4.88 -6.62 10.38
N PHE A 5 4.50 -7.25 11.49
CA PHE A 5 3.90 -6.59 12.65
C PHE A 5 4.81 -6.46 13.89
N HIS A 6 6.05 -6.96 13.83
CA HIS A 6 6.94 -6.98 14.99
C HIS A 6 7.45 -5.60 15.42
N ASN A 7 7.45 -4.64 14.50
CA ASN A 7 7.80 -3.26 14.73
C ASN A 7 6.59 -2.36 14.44
N GLN A 8 6.70 -1.11 14.87
CA GLN A 8 5.68 -0.08 14.68
C GLN A 8 6.29 1.16 14.03
N ILE A 9 5.58 1.71 13.05
CA ILE A 9 5.84 3.01 12.45
C ILE A 9 4.58 3.86 12.58
N ILE A 10 4.73 5.06 13.14
CA ILE A 10 3.66 6.04 13.31
C ILE A 10 4.05 7.33 12.59
N GLY A 11 3.12 7.94 11.85
CA GLY A 11 3.34 9.25 11.25
C GLY A 11 4.23 9.21 9.99
N ALA A 12 4.28 8.08 9.31
CA ALA A 12 5.07 7.95 8.09
C ALA A 12 4.50 8.82 6.97
N ASN A 13 5.37 9.53 6.28
CA ASN A 13 4.99 10.37 5.15
C ASN A 13 5.89 10.07 3.94
N ILE A 14 5.29 9.54 2.87
CA ILE A 14 5.97 9.27 1.60
C ILE A 14 5.28 10.13 0.56
N THR A 15 5.97 11.15 0.05
CA THR A 15 5.35 12.11 -0.88
C THR A 15 6.23 12.49 -2.05
N ASN A 16 5.63 13.04 -3.11
CA ASN A 16 6.32 13.76 -4.19
C ASN A 16 7.37 12.93 -4.97
N CYS A 17 7.23 11.60 -4.96
CA CYS A 17 8.10 10.69 -5.70
C CYS A 17 7.53 10.32 -7.07
N LYS A 18 8.43 9.99 -8.01
CA LYS A 18 8.10 9.28 -9.26
C LYS A 18 8.65 7.86 -9.22
N PHE A 19 7.81 6.88 -9.51
CA PHE A 19 8.19 5.48 -9.67
C PHE A 19 7.87 5.03 -11.08
N SER A 20 8.83 4.42 -11.78
CA SER A 20 8.56 3.88 -13.10
C SER A 20 9.34 2.62 -13.43
N ASP A 21 8.80 1.82 -14.35
CA ASP A 21 9.47 0.66 -14.97
C ASP A 21 9.91 -0.41 -13.96
N LEU A 22 9.04 -0.68 -12.97
CA LEU A 22 9.29 -1.68 -11.93
C LEU A 22 8.57 -2.99 -12.22
N GLN A 23 9.27 -4.10 -11.95
CA GLN A 23 8.68 -5.45 -11.97
C GLN A 23 8.04 -5.87 -10.63
N GLY A 24 8.38 -5.17 -9.55
CA GLY A 24 7.75 -5.30 -8.24
C GLY A 24 6.83 -4.13 -7.96
N ASP A 25 6.44 -3.95 -6.71
CA ASP A 25 5.52 -2.89 -6.31
C ASP A 25 6.26 -1.56 -6.14
N ALA A 26 5.60 -0.43 -6.39
CA ALA A 26 6.24 0.88 -6.19
C ALA A 26 6.31 1.24 -4.70
N ILE A 27 5.20 1.10 -3.97
CA ILE A 27 5.14 1.20 -2.51
C ILE A 27 4.31 0.03 -1.99
N GLU A 28 4.86 -0.72 -1.04
CA GLU A 28 4.17 -1.87 -0.45
C GLU A 28 4.32 -1.84 1.07
N TRP A 29 3.18 -1.86 1.76
CA TRP A 29 3.03 -1.77 3.20
C TRP A 29 2.24 -2.99 3.71
N ASN A 30 2.95 -4.11 3.87
CA ASN A 30 2.35 -5.44 3.97
C ASN A 30 2.35 -6.00 5.41
N VAL A 31 1.19 -6.48 5.86
CA VAL A 31 0.93 -7.02 7.20
C VAL A 31 1.38 -6.06 8.33
N ALA A 32 1.08 -4.78 8.19
CA ALA A 32 1.55 -3.73 9.10
C ALA A 32 0.46 -3.25 10.05
N ILE A 33 -0.18 -4.19 10.74
CA ILE A 33 -1.35 -3.97 11.60
C ILE A 33 -1.09 -3.04 12.81
N ASN A 34 0.18 -2.84 13.15
CA ASN A 34 0.62 -1.97 14.25
C ASN A 34 1.03 -0.57 13.77
N ASP A 35 1.16 -0.34 12.46
CA ASP A 35 1.53 0.97 11.91
C ASP A 35 0.28 1.86 11.78
N SER A 36 0.45 3.17 11.90
CA SER A 36 -0.67 4.13 11.83
C SER A 36 -0.23 5.52 11.37
N ASP A 37 -1.21 6.37 11.05
CA ASP A 37 -1.02 7.77 10.64
C ASP A 37 -0.10 7.90 9.43
N ILE A 38 -0.38 7.08 8.42
CA ILE A 38 0.44 6.97 7.20
C ILE A 38 -0.14 7.89 6.13
N LEU A 39 0.70 8.74 5.54
CA LEU A 39 0.38 9.52 4.35
C LEU A 39 1.24 9.05 3.18
N ILE A 40 0.58 8.68 2.08
CA ILE A 40 1.22 8.38 0.79
C ILE A 40 0.59 9.30 -0.23
N SER A 41 1.32 10.30 -0.74
CA SER A 41 0.71 11.30 -1.61
C SER A 41 1.57 11.91 -2.70
N ASP A 42 0.90 12.51 -3.68
CA ASP A 42 1.53 13.34 -4.70
C ASP A 42 2.56 12.56 -5.54
N HIS A 43 2.22 11.33 -5.90
CA HIS A 43 3.08 10.44 -6.67
C HIS A 43 2.69 10.33 -8.14
N VAL A 44 3.71 10.19 -8.98
CA VAL A 44 3.55 9.73 -10.36
C VAL A 44 4.03 8.28 -10.44
N ILE A 45 3.17 7.36 -10.84
CA ILE A 45 3.44 5.92 -10.89
C ILE A 45 3.17 5.42 -12.31
N GLU A 46 4.20 4.93 -12.99
CA GLU A 46 4.14 4.58 -14.41
C GLU A 46 4.70 3.19 -14.70
N ARG A 47 4.05 2.41 -15.57
CA ARG A 47 4.61 1.15 -16.10
C ARG A 47 5.04 0.20 -14.98
N ILE A 48 4.13 -0.01 -14.04
CA ILE A 48 4.30 -0.96 -12.93
C ILE A 48 3.52 -2.22 -13.28
N ASN A 49 4.25 -3.24 -13.70
CA ASN A 49 3.66 -4.49 -14.15
C ASN A 49 4.65 -5.64 -13.99
N CYS A 50 4.23 -6.69 -13.29
CA CYS A 50 5.04 -7.88 -13.15
C CYS A 50 4.82 -8.84 -14.32
N THR A 51 5.82 -8.96 -15.19
CA THR A 51 5.78 -9.85 -16.37
C THR A 51 6.44 -11.21 -16.14
N ASN A 52 6.98 -11.46 -14.94
CA ASN A 52 7.80 -12.65 -14.63
C ASN A 52 7.03 -13.80 -13.95
N GLY A 53 5.69 -13.75 -13.92
CA GLY A 53 4.83 -14.81 -13.38
C GLY A 53 4.61 -14.79 -11.87
N LYS A 54 5.14 -13.81 -11.13
CA LYS A 54 4.81 -13.57 -9.72
C LYS A 54 3.45 -12.86 -9.61
N ILE A 55 2.41 -13.63 -9.32
CA ILE A 55 1.00 -13.21 -9.45
C ILE A 55 0.58 -11.99 -8.62
N ASN A 56 1.22 -11.74 -7.48
CA ASN A 56 0.87 -10.66 -6.54
C ASN A 56 1.81 -9.45 -6.65
N TRP A 57 2.73 -9.44 -7.61
CA TRP A 57 3.67 -8.34 -7.80
C TRP A 57 3.16 -7.38 -8.89
N GLY A 58 3.66 -6.15 -8.86
CA GLY A 58 3.36 -5.11 -9.85
C GLY A 58 2.18 -4.24 -9.45
N ILE A 59 2.01 -4.01 -8.15
CA ILE A 59 1.07 -3.06 -7.58
C ILE A 59 1.74 -1.67 -7.50
N GLY A 60 1.01 -0.61 -7.79
CA GLY A 60 1.50 0.75 -7.56
C GLY A 60 1.70 1.00 -6.06
N ILE A 61 0.60 1.10 -5.31
CA ILE A 61 0.60 1.28 -3.85
C ILE A 61 -0.26 0.19 -3.21
N GLY A 62 0.33 -0.67 -2.38
CA GLY A 62 -0.38 -1.67 -1.58
C GLY A 62 -0.29 -1.42 -0.09
N LEU A 63 -1.42 -1.53 0.60
CA LEU A 63 -1.50 -1.55 2.06
C LEU A 63 -2.33 -2.75 2.51
N ALA A 64 -1.74 -3.61 3.34
CA ALA A 64 -2.35 -4.85 3.78
C ALA A 64 -2.34 -4.99 5.31
N GLY A 65 -3.50 -5.37 5.84
CA GLY A 65 -3.64 -5.92 7.18
C GLY A 65 -3.18 -7.38 7.24
N SER A 66 -3.67 -8.10 8.23
CA SER A 66 -3.42 -9.53 8.45
C SER A 66 -4.62 -10.34 7.94
N THR A 67 -4.91 -11.48 8.56
CA THR A 67 -5.95 -12.44 8.16
C THR A 67 -7.35 -11.83 8.20
N TYR A 68 -8.17 -12.17 7.20
CA TYR A 68 -9.60 -11.83 7.19
C TYR A 68 -10.35 -12.58 8.29
N ASP A 69 -11.21 -11.87 8.99
CA ASP A 69 -12.08 -12.41 10.03
C ASP A 69 -13.44 -11.69 9.96
N ASN A 70 -14.53 -12.46 10.06
CA ASN A 70 -15.91 -11.96 9.95
C ASN A 70 -16.37 -11.13 11.16
N ASN A 71 -15.62 -11.15 12.26
CA ASN A 71 -15.81 -10.22 13.38
C ASN A 71 -15.18 -8.85 13.09
N TYR A 72 -14.47 -8.71 11.96
CA TYR A 72 -13.76 -7.50 11.56
C TYR A 72 -12.94 -6.91 12.72
N PRO A 73 -11.98 -7.65 13.28
CA PRO A 73 -11.18 -7.16 14.39
C PRO A 73 -10.29 -6.00 13.95
N GLU A 74 -10.15 -4.98 14.80
CA GLU A 74 -9.38 -3.78 14.48
C GLU A 74 -7.87 -4.01 14.52
N ASP A 75 -7.41 -4.93 15.37
CA ASP A 75 -6.00 -5.31 15.52
C ASP A 75 -5.45 -6.14 14.36
N GLN A 76 -6.31 -6.67 13.47
CA GLN A 76 -5.89 -7.32 12.23
C GLN A 76 -5.85 -6.37 11.03
N ALA A 77 -6.37 -5.14 11.15
CA ALA A 77 -6.48 -4.22 10.04
C ALA A 77 -5.28 -3.26 9.93
N VAL A 78 -4.82 -2.97 8.71
CA VAL A 78 -4.03 -1.77 8.43
C VAL A 78 -4.96 -0.55 8.53
N LYS A 79 -4.53 0.51 9.21
CA LYS A 79 -5.48 1.56 9.63
C LYS A 79 -4.88 2.95 9.71
N ASN A 80 -5.76 3.95 9.71
CA ASN A 80 -5.42 5.37 9.85
C ASN A 80 -4.42 5.81 8.78
N PHE A 81 -4.78 5.67 7.51
CA PHE A 81 -3.92 6.07 6.41
C PHE A 81 -4.66 6.86 5.33
N VAL A 82 -3.90 7.66 4.60
CA VAL A 82 -4.38 8.44 3.46
C VAL A 82 -3.51 8.14 2.26
N VAL A 83 -4.14 7.75 1.16
CA VAL A 83 -3.53 7.72 -0.17
C VAL A 83 -4.14 8.84 -0.99
N ALA A 84 -3.35 9.83 -1.41
CA ALA A 84 -3.87 11.03 -2.05
C ALA A 84 -3.09 11.48 -3.28
N ASN A 85 -3.78 12.06 -4.28
CA ASN A 85 -3.15 12.73 -5.41
C ASN A 85 -2.17 11.81 -6.19
N ILE A 86 -2.59 10.58 -6.46
CA ILE A 86 -1.77 9.60 -7.20
C ILE A 86 -2.11 9.67 -8.69
N THR A 87 -1.11 10.00 -9.50
CA THR A 87 -1.21 9.93 -10.97
C THR A 87 -0.62 8.60 -11.45
N GLY A 88 -1.49 7.67 -11.84
CA GLY A 88 -1.09 6.36 -12.35
C GLY A 88 -1.22 6.23 -13.87
N THR A 89 -0.27 5.59 -14.54
CA THR A 89 -0.38 5.24 -15.96
C THR A 89 0.27 3.89 -16.23
N ASP A 90 -0.38 3.03 -17.03
CA ASP A 90 0.12 1.69 -17.37
C ASP A 90 0.52 0.86 -16.14
N CYS A 91 -0.35 0.83 -15.14
CA CYS A 91 -0.17 0.01 -13.95
C CYS A 91 -1.15 -1.15 -14.00
N ARG A 92 -0.69 -2.37 -13.70
CA ARG A 92 -1.58 -3.55 -13.59
C ARG A 92 -2.65 -3.33 -12.52
N GLN A 93 -2.24 -2.82 -11.37
CA GLN A 93 -3.12 -2.39 -10.28
C GLN A 93 -2.50 -1.16 -9.62
N LEU A 94 -3.15 0.01 -9.72
CA LEU A 94 -2.56 1.24 -9.18
C LEU A 94 -2.61 1.26 -7.65
N ILE A 95 -3.78 1.05 -7.06
CA ILE A 95 -3.97 1.04 -5.60
C ILE A 95 -4.56 -0.31 -5.19
N HIS A 96 -4.00 -0.89 -4.14
CA HIS A 96 -4.46 -2.11 -3.50
C HIS A 96 -4.63 -1.87 -2.00
N VAL A 97 -5.77 -2.24 -1.45
CA VAL A 97 -5.99 -2.27 0.00
C VAL A 97 -6.65 -3.59 0.34
N GLU A 98 -6.07 -4.31 1.29
CA GLU A 98 -6.67 -5.52 1.85
C GLU A 98 -6.68 -5.47 3.37
N ASN A 99 -7.81 -5.89 3.96
CA ASN A 99 -8.07 -5.80 5.39
C ASN A 99 -7.74 -4.39 5.97
N GLY A 100 -8.21 -3.33 5.31
CA GLY A 100 -7.97 -1.94 5.70
C GLY A 100 -9.15 -1.30 6.45
N LYS A 101 -8.86 -0.39 7.39
CA LYS A 101 -9.86 0.40 8.14
C LYS A 101 -9.44 1.86 8.29
N HIS A 102 -10.40 2.75 8.53
CA HIS A 102 -10.15 4.18 8.83
C HIS A 102 -9.18 4.83 7.83
N PHE A 103 -9.51 4.75 6.54
CA PHE A 103 -8.63 5.26 5.49
C PHE A 103 -9.37 6.12 4.48
N VAL A 104 -8.59 6.93 3.76
CA VAL A 104 -9.08 7.77 2.67
C VAL A 104 -8.23 7.53 1.42
N ILE A 105 -8.90 7.34 0.29
CA ILE A 105 -8.28 7.35 -1.05
C ILE A 105 -8.92 8.50 -1.83
N ARG A 106 -8.14 9.48 -2.30
CA ARG A 106 -8.66 10.68 -2.95
C ARG A 106 -7.75 11.33 -3.99
#